data_AF-F8P406-F1
#
_entry.id   AF-F8P406-F1
#
_cell.length_a   1.000
_cell.length_b   1.000
_cell.length_c   1.000
_cell.angle_alpha   90.00
_cell.angle_beta   90.00
_cell.angle_gamma   90.00
#
_symmetry.space_group_name_H-M   'P 1'
#
loop_
_entity.id
_entity.type
_entity.pdbx_description
1 polymer ?
#
loop_
_entity_poly.entity_id
_entity_poly.type
_entity_poly.pdbx_seq_one_letter_code
_entity_poly.pdbx_strand_id
1 'polypeptide(L)'
;MSEVKKDAARRVAEAEAMGQEDAVPEDDVAQADQPDIQPDDFVNKKPMLQKYIEGRGHICMYLPKFHCELNPIEMLWGFMKYRYRKVSDGKFSTAKVLVPQCLKMCDTITIRHFFRKTWRYMDSYSKGLDAYQTAFAVKVFKSHRRVGHPAEIKALMSR
;
A
#
# COMPACT_ATOMS: atom_id res chain seq x y z
N MET A 1 -21.55 -23.93 -28.03
CA MET A 1 -20.98 -22.92 -27.10
C MET A 1 -21.68 -21.60 -27.34
N SER A 2 -22.02 -20.84 -26.28
CA SER A 2 -22.69 -19.54 -26.42
C SER A 2 -21.79 -18.52 -27.13
N GLU A 3 -22.40 -17.57 -27.84
CA GLU A 3 -21.69 -16.50 -28.57
C GLU A 3 -20.74 -15.70 -27.68
N VAL A 4 -21.08 -15.56 -26.39
CA VAL A 4 -20.24 -14.93 -25.36
C VAL A 4 -18.93 -15.70 -25.14
N LYS A 5 -18.94 -17.04 -25.20
CA LYS A 5 -17.73 -17.84 -25.06
C LYS A 5 -16.81 -17.72 -26.29
N LYS A 6 -17.40 -17.56 -27.48
CA LYS A 6 -16.62 -17.37 -28.72
C LYS A 6 -15.95 -15.99 -28.75
N ASP A 7 -16.65 -14.93 -28.34
CA ASP A 7 -16.08 -13.58 -28.27
C ASP A 7 -14.98 -13.48 -27.20
N ALA A 8 -15.16 -14.14 -26.05
CA ALA A 8 -14.11 -14.25 -25.03
C ALA A 8 -12.86 -14.98 -25.56
N ALA A 9 -13.05 -16.12 -26.24
CA ALA A 9 -11.94 -16.87 -26.83
C ALA A 9 -11.20 -16.05 -27.90
N ARG A 10 -11.93 -15.27 -28.72
CA ARG A 10 -11.33 -14.40 -29.72
C ARG A 10 -10.48 -13.30 -29.09
N ARG A 11 -10.95 -12.66 -28.01
CA ARG A 11 -10.18 -11.63 -27.31
C ARG A 11 -8.93 -12.17 -26.62
N VAL A 12 -8.98 -13.41 -26.12
CA VAL A 12 -7.79 -14.09 -25.58
C VAL A 12 -6.80 -14.39 -26.70
N ALA A 13 -7.26 -14.90 -27.84
CA ALA A 13 -6.39 -15.16 -28.99
C ALA A 13 -5.75 -13.88 -29.56
N GLU A 14 -6.48 -12.75 -29.60
CA GLU A 14 -5.91 -11.45 -30.00
C GLU A 14 -4.87 -10.94 -28.99
N ALA A 15 -5.10 -11.14 -27.68
CA ALA A 15 -4.15 -10.77 -26.64
C ALA A 15 -2.88 -11.63 -26.67
N GLU A 16 -3.01 -12.93 -26.93
CA GLU A 16 -1.88 -13.86 -27.12
C GLU A 16 -1.12 -13.55 -28.41
N ALA A 17 -1.80 -13.16 -29.49
CA ALA A 17 -1.16 -12.75 -30.74
C ALA A 17 -0.43 -11.39 -30.64
N MET A 18 -0.85 -10.51 -29.71
CA MET A 18 -0.16 -9.25 -29.38
C MET A 18 0.94 -9.43 -28.32
N GLY A 19 1.05 -10.61 -27.72
CA GLY A 19 2.15 -10.97 -26.82
C GLY A 19 3.43 -11.16 -27.61
N GLN A 20 4.09 -10.07 -28.00
CA GLN A 20 5.52 -10.12 -28.20
C GLN A 20 6.12 -10.44 -26.84
N GLU A 21 6.61 -11.67 -26.67
CA GLU A 21 7.66 -11.92 -25.69
C GLU A 21 8.77 -10.93 -26.05
N ASP A 22 9.03 -9.95 -25.18
CA ASP A 22 10.22 -9.11 -25.25
C ASP A 22 11.43 -10.03 -25.00
N ALA A 23 11.76 -10.85 -25.99
CA ALA A 23 12.98 -11.62 -26.02
C ALA A 23 14.11 -10.60 -26.17
N VAL A 24 14.78 -10.34 -25.05
CA VAL A 24 16.00 -9.56 -25.01
C VAL A 24 16.98 -10.22 -26.00
N PRO A 25 17.49 -9.49 -27.02
CA PRO A 25 18.43 -10.03 -28.00
C PRO A 25 19.63 -10.67 -27.29
N GLU A 26 20.15 -11.80 -27.79
CA GLU A 26 21.27 -12.51 -27.15
C GLU A 26 22.52 -11.63 -26.95
N ASP A 27 22.70 -10.58 -27.76
CA ASP A 27 23.76 -9.59 -27.61
C ASP A 27 23.65 -8.74 -26.33
N ASP A 28 22.44 -8.50 -25.82
CA ASP A 28 22.21 -7.83 -24.53
C ASP A 28 22.44 -8.80 -23.35
N VAL A 29 22.32 -10.11 -23.58
CA VAL A 29 22.63 -11.16 -22.58
C VAL A 29 24.14 -11.32 -22.42
N ALA A 30 24.92 -11.14 -23.48
CA ALA A 30 26.39 -11.19 -23.44
C ALA A 30 27.02 -10.03 -22.65
N GLN A 31 26.30 -8.92 -22.42
CA GLN A 31 26.74 -7.84 -21.53
C GLN A 31 26.51 -8.14 -20.03
N ALA A 32 25.81 -9.22 -19.69
CA ALA A 32 25.61 -9.63 -18.29
C ALA A 32 26.88 -10.24 -17.66
N ASP A 33 27.88 -10.62 -18.46
CA ASP A 33 29.20 -11.11 -18.01
C ASP A 33 30.20 -9.99 -17.70
N GLN A 34 29.70 -8.78 -17.39
CA GLN A 34 30.54 -7.78 -16.74
C GLN A 34 30.96 -8.28 -15.34
N PRO A 35 32.23 -8.07 -14.94
CA PRO A 35 32.73 -8.54 -13.66
C PRO A 35 31.86 -7.98 -12.53
N ASP A 36 31.16 -8.92 -11.89
CA ASP A 36 30.46 -8.86 -10.61
C ASP A 36 30.50 -7.47 -9.96
N ILE A 37 29.45 -6.68 -10.17
CA ILE A 37 29.24 -5.42 -9.44
C ILE A 37 29.22 -5.82 -7.97
N GLN A 38 30.31 -5.53 -7.26
CA GLN A 38 30.45 -5.92 -5.86
C GLN A 38 29.18 -5.48 -5.08
N PRO A 39 28.53 -6.39 -4.33
CA PRO A 39 27.28 -6.11 -3.63
C PRO A 39 27.33 -4.89 -2.70
N ASP A 40 28.53 -4.55 -2.22
CA ASP A 40 28.80 -3.41 -1.33
C ASP A 40 28.42 -2.05 -1.95
N ASP A 41 28.40 -1.97 -3.28
CA ASP A 41 28.17 -0.73 -4.00
C ASP A 41 26.68 -0.34 -4.03
N PHE A 42 25.76 -1.30 -3.83
CA PHE A 42 24.32 -1.04 -3.73
C PHE A 42 23.86 -0.82 -2.28
N VAL A 43 24.45 -1.53 -1.31
CA VAL A 43 24.05 -1.45 0.11
C VAL A 43 24.25 -0.05 0.67
N ASN A 44 25.31 0.65 0.23
CA ASN A 44 25.66 1.97 0.76
C ASN A 44 25.13 3.16 -0.07
N LYS A 45 24.50 2.91 -1.23
CA LYS A 45 24.00 3.98 -2.11
C LYS A 45 22.52 4.27 -1.86
N LYS A 46 22.20 5.53 -1.57
CA LYS A 46 20.80 6.01 -1.54
C LYS A 46 20.15 5.83 -2.92
N PRO A 47 18.91 5.30 -3.00
CA PRO A 47 18.16 5.22 -4.25
C PRO A 47 17.98 6.59 -4.91
N MET A 48 17.91 6.61 -6.25
CA MET A 48 17.73 7.85 -7.02
C MET A 48 16.51 8.67 -6.57
N LEU A 49 15.40 7.99 -6.27
CA LEU A 49 14.19 8.64 -5.79
C LEU A 49 14.39 9.31 -4.42
N GLN A 50 15.12 8.66 -3.51
CA GLN A 50 15.46 9.25 -2.21
C GLN A 50 16.33 10.49 -2.39
N LYS A 51 17.37 10.42 -3.23
CA LYS A 51 18.23 11.57 -3.54
C LYS A 51 17.43 12.75 -4.11
N TYR A 52 16.50 12.47 -5.02
CA TYR A 52 15.63 13.49 -5.61
C TYR A 52 14.72 14.17 -4.57
N ILE A 53 14.05 13.37 -3.72
CA ILE A 53 13.15 13.88 -2.67
C ILE A 53 13.93 14.70 -1.64
N GLU A 54 15.06 14.18 -1.15
CA GLU A 54 15.92 14.86 -0.17
C GLU A 54 16.57 16.12 -0.77
N GLY A 55 16.98 16.08 -2.04
CA GLY A 55 17.53 17.23 -2.76
C GLY A 55 16.53 18.39 -2.93
N ARG A 56 15.22 18.13 -2.77
CA ARG A 56 14.16 19.15 -2.74
C ARG A 56 13.84 19.63 -1.30
N GLY A 57 14.56 19.15 -0.29
CA GLY A 57 14.33 19.49 1.12
C GLY A 57 13.21 18.69 1.80
N HIS A 58 12.77 17.58 1.20
CA HIS A 58 11.74 16.71 1.78
C HIS A 58 12.35 15.50 2.50
N ILE A 59 11.63 14.96 3.48
CA ILE A 59 12.01 13.73 4.18
C ILE A 59 11.44 12.53 3.42
N CYS A 60 12.31 11.61 2.98
CA CYS A 60 11.90 10.35 2.37
C CYS A 60 11.68 9.27 3.45
N MET A 61 10.43 9.02 3.82
CA MET A 61 10.08 7.98 4.80
C MET A 61 9.80 6.64 4.11
N TYR A 62 10.53 5.60 4.49
CA TYR A 62 10.27 4.23 4.08
C TYR A 62 9.30 3.55 5.05
N LEU A 63 8.23 2.97 4.52
CA LEU A 63 7.28 2.21 5.31
C LEU A 63 7.64 0.71 5.29
N PRO A 64 7.48 -0.01 6.41
CA PRO A 64 7.71 -1.45 6.45
C PRO A 64 6.83 -2.20 5.43
N LYS A 65 7.38 -3.24 4.81
CA LYS A 65 6.64 -4.10 3.87
C LYS A 65 5.53 -4.85 4.61
N PHE A 66 4.37 -5.02 3.97
CA PHE A 66 3.21 -5.75 4.50
C PHE A 66 2.57 -5.19 5.77
N HIS A 67 2.87 -3.93 6.12
CA HIS A 67 2.28 -3.22 7.25
C HIS A 67 1.39 -2.05 6.77
N CYS A 68 0.30 -2.37 6.08
CA CYS A 68 -0.58 -1.36 5.48
C CYS A 68 -1.25 -0.44 6.52
N GLU A 69 -1.39 -0.90 7.76
CA GLU A 69 -1.84 -0.14 8.92
C GLU A 69 -0.89 1.00 9.32
N LEU A 70 0.38 0.91 8.90
CA LEU A 70 1.38 1.96 9.09
C LEU A 70 1.35 3.03 7.98
N ASN A 71 0.51 2.85 6.95
CA ASN A 71 0.35 3.79 5.86
C ASN A 71 -1.00 4.53 5.95
N PRO A 72 -1.05 5.79 6.43
CA PRO A 72 -2.31 6.50 6.64
C PRO A 72 -3.10 6.75 5.34
N ILE A 73 -2.47 6.69 4.16
CA ILE A 73 -3.17 6.84 2.87
C ILE A 73 -4.17 5.69 2.62
N GLU A 74 -3.92 4.50 3.17
CA GLU A 74 -4.83 3.35 3.04
C GLU A 74 -6.18 3.63 3.69
N MET A 75 -6.18 4.38 4.80
CA MET A 75 -7.40 4.81 5.47
C MET A 75 -8.15 5.87 4.65
N LEU A 76 -7.43 6.78 4.00
CA LEU A 76 -8.03 7.75 3.08
C LEU A 76 -8.69 7.05 1.89
N TRP A 77 -8.01 6.05 1.30
CA TRP A 77 -8.58 5.24 0.24
C TRP A 77 -9.81 4.45 0.71
N GLY A 78 -9.77 3.86 1.92
CA GLY A 78 -10.93 3.20 2.51
C GLY A 78 -12.12 4.15 2.69
N PHE A 79 -11.88 5.35 3.22
CA PHE A 79 -12.88 6.41 3.40
C PHE A 79 -13.51 6.84 2.07
N MET A 80 -12.67 7.07 1.06
CA MET A 80 -13.09 7.49 -0.27
C MET A 80 -13.92 6.40 -0.94
N LYS A 81 -13.41 5.16 -0.98
CA LYS A 81 -14.11 4.01 -1.60
C LYS A 81 -15.48 3.76 -0.98
N TYR A 82 -15.60 3.89 0.35
CA TYR A 82 -16.88 3.76 1.04
C TYR A 82 -17.92 4.78 0.55
N ARG A 83 -17.51 6.04 0.34
CA ARG A 83 -18.39 7.10 -0.19
C ARG A 83 -18.70 6.89 -1.65
N TYR A 84 -17.67 6.65 -2.46
CA TYR A 84 -17.80 6.38 -3.88
C TYR A 84 -18.80 5.26 -4.15
N ARG A 85 -18.73 4.14 -3.41
CA ARG A 85 -19.64 3.00 -3.57
C ARG A 85 -21.13 3.36 -3.36
N LYS A 86 -21.44 4.41 -2.59
CA LYS A 86 -22.83 4.85 -2.37
C LYS A 86 -23.41 5.66 -3.52
N VAL A 87 -22.56 6.25 -4.35
CA VAL A 87 -22.95 7.19 -5.42
C VAL A 87 -22.53 6.70 -6.82
N SER A 88 -21.76 5.63 -6.89
CA SER A 88 -21.22 5.05 -8.12
C SER A 88 -22.32 4.41 -8.97
N ASP A 89 -22.29 4.70 -10.27
CA ASP A 89 -23.12 4.07 -11.31
C ASP A 89 -22.36 2.97 -12.09
N GLY A 90 -21.10 2.71 -11.72
CA GLY A 90 -20.24 1.72 -12.37
C GLY A 90 -19.57 2.20 -13.66
N LYS A 91 -19.81 3.45 -14.10
CA LYS A 91 -19.22 4.00 -15.33
C LYS A 91 -17.92 4.73 -15.05
N PHE A 92 -16.94 4.54 -15.92
CA PHE A 92 -15.62 5.18 -15.77
C PHE A 92 -15.67 6.70 -15.91
N SER A 93 -16.52 7.23 -16.81
CA SER A 93 -16.72 8.68 -16.97
C SER A 93 -17.18 9.33 -15.67
N THR A 94 -18.18 8.74 -15.02
CA THR A 94 -18.70 9.16 -13.73
C THR A 94 -17.63 9.01 -12.63
N ALA A 95 -16.87 7.91 -12.65
CA ALA A 95 -15.78 7.67 -11.69
C ALA A 95 -14.71 8.78 -11.70
N LYS A 96 -14.32 9.29 -12.88
CA LYS A 96 -13.37 10.40 -13.01
C LYS A 96 -13.82 11.66 -12.26
N VAL A 97 -15.14 11.89 -12.19
CA VAL A 97 -15.73 13.06 -11.50
C VAL A 97 -15.92 12.76 -10.01
N LEU A 98 -16.43 11.58 -9.67
CA LEU A 98 -16.81 11.23 -8.30
C LEU A 98 -15.61 10.99 -7.38
N VAL A 99 -14.51 10.39 -7.87
CA VAL A 99 -13.35 10.08 -7.03
C VAL A 99 -12.73 11.34 -6.41
N PRO A 100 -12.40 12.41 -7.17
CA PRO A 100 -11.90 13.65 -6.59
C PRO A 100 -12.89 14.30 -5.62
N GLN A 101 -14.20 14.23 -5.90
CA GLN A 101 -15.23 14.75 -4.99
C GLN A 101 -15.23 13.99 -3.67
N CYS A 102 -15.21 12.65 -3.71
CA CYS A 102 -15.18 11.80 -2.52
C CYS A 102 -13.91 12.01 -1.68
N LEU A 103 -12.76 12.27 -2.32
CA LEU A 103 -11.52 12.63 -1.63
C LEU A 103 -11.65 13.98 -0.90
N LYS A 104 -12.20 15.00 -1.56
CA LYS A 104 -12.41 16.34 -0.98
C LYS A 104 -13.38 16.34 0.21
N MET A 105 -14.24 15.33 0.35
CA MET A 105 -15.11 15.17 1.51
C MET A 105 -14.38 14.75 2.79
N CYS A 106 -13.10 14.36 2.70
CA CYS A 106 -12.30 14.02 3.88
C CYS A 106 -11.81 15.30 4.56
N ASP A 107 -12.38 15.61 5.72
CA ASP A 107 -11.96 16.78 6.49
C ASP A 107 -10.62 16.56 7.18
N THR A 108 -9.96 17.66 7.54
CA THR A 108 -8.65 17.62 8.22
C THR A 108 -8.71 16.87 9.55
N ILE A 109 -9.85 16.91 10.25
CA ILE A 109 -10.05 16.19 11.51
C ILE A 109 -9.99 14.68 11.28
N THR A 110 -10.68 14.18 10.25
CA THR A 110 -10.62 12.76 9.87
C THR A 110 -9.22 12.36 9.44
N ILE A 111 -8.52 13.19 8.65
CA ILE A 111 -7.12 12.93 8.28
C ILE A 111 -6.25 12.79 9.53
N ARG A 112 -6.38 13.70 10.50
CA ARG A 112 -5.65 13.62 11.78
C ARG A 112 -5.97 12.33 12.55
N HIS A 113 -7.21 11.85 12.51
CA HIS A 113 -7.56 10.56 13.11
C HIS A 113 -6.84 9.38 12.44
N PHE A 114 -6.59 9.44 11.13
CA PHE A 114 -5.84 8.39 10.43
C PHE A 114 -4.39 8.32 10.91
N PHE A 115 -3.70 9.45 10.98
CA PHE A 115 -2.34 9.53 11.53
C PHE A 115 -2.28 9.06 12.98
N ARG A 116 -3.23 9.47 13.82
CA ARG A 116 -3.31 9.00 15.22
C ARG A 116 -3.51 7.50 15.32
N LYS A 117 -4.28 6.90 14.40
CA LYS A 117 -4.42 5.44 14.34
C LYS A 117 -3.10 4.80 13.98
N THR A 118 -2.43 5.25 12.92
CA THR A 118 -1.09 4.78 12.52
C THR A 118 -0.08 4.85 13.67
N TRP A 119 -0.01 5.97 14.40
CA TRP A 119 0.87 6.09 15.57
C TRP A 119 0.58 5.08 16.68
N ARG A 120 -0.68 4.68 16.87
CA ARG A 120 -1.02 3.63 17.85
C ARG A 120 -0.52 2.26 17.41
N TYR A 121 -0.58 1.96 16.11
CA TYR A 121 0.03 0.75 15.57
C TYR A 121 1.56 0.79 15.71
N MET A 122 2.20 1.94 15.44
CA MET A 122 3.64 2.10 15.66
C MET A 122 4.02 1.89 17.14
N ASP A 123 3.25 2.49 18.07
CA ASP A 123 3.45 2.32 19.52
C ASP A 123 3.33 0.84 19.93
N SER A 124 2.32 0.10 19.46
CA SER A 124 2.19 -1.33 19.77
C SER A 124 3.33 -2.18 19.21
N TYR A 125 3.75 -1.95 17.97
CA TYR A 125 4.88 -2.68 17.38
C TYR A 125 6.20 -2.36 18.08
N SER A 126 6.43 -1.10 18.46
CA SER A 126 7.62 -0.71 19.23
C SER A 126 7.70 -1.40 20.60
N LYS A 127 6.56 -1.81 21.16
CA LYS A 127 6.45 -2.60 22.40
C LYS A 127 6.61 -4.11 22.18
N GLY A 128 6.88 -4.56 20.95
CA GLY A 128 7.09 -5.97 20.61
C GLY A 128 5.81 -6.80 20.47
N LEU A 129 4.67 -6.16 20.24
CA LEU A 129 3.42 -6.88 19.97
C LEU A 129 3.37 -7.36 18.52
N ASP A 130 2.84 -8.56 18.29
CA ASP A 130 2.57 -9.04 16.93
C ASP A 130 1.35 -8.33 16.31
N ALA A 131 1.07 -8.62 15.04
CA ALA A 131 -0.05 -8.00 14.30
C ALA A 131 -1.43 -8.32 14.91
N TYR A 132 -1.62 -9.54 15.42
CA TYR A 132 -2.88 -9.98 16.00
C TYR A 132 -3.14 -9.30 17.35
N GLN A 133 -2.13 -9.31 18.23
CA GLN A 133 -2.14 -8.62 19.52
C GLN A 133 -2.31 -7.11 19.34
N THR A 134 -1.63 -6.52 18.35
CA THR A 134 -1.75 -5.11 18.02
C THR A 134 -3.17 -4.76 17.58
N ALA A 135 -3.78 -5.54 16.68
CA ALA A 135 -5.15 -5.30 16.25
C ALA A 135 -6.15 -5.37 17.41
N PHE A 136 -5.97 -6.34 18.31
CA PHE A 136 -6.76 -6.44 19.54
C PHE A 136 -6.56 -5.22 20.44
N ALA A 137 -5.31 -4.84 20.71
CA ALA A 137 -4.98 -3.73 21.60
C ALA A 137 -5.51 -2.39 21.09
N VAL A 138 -5.39 -2.11 19.79
CA VAL A 138 -5.92 -0.88 19.19
C VAL A 138 -7.45 -0.81 19.35
N LYS A 139 -8.13 -1.96 19.23
CA LYS A 139 -9.59 -2.08 19.41
C LYS A 139 -10.01 -1.86 20.88
N VAL A 140 -9.35 -2.50 21.83
CA VAL A 140 -9.68 -2.42 23.26
C VAL A 140 -9.38 -1.02 23.82
N PHE A 141 -8.19 -0.49 23.54
CA PHE A 141 -7.74 0.78 24.11
C PHE A 141 -8.23 2.00 23.30
N LYS A 142 -9.35 1.89 22.58
CA LYS A 142 -9.81 2.95 21.64
C LYS A 142 -10.03 4.32 22.27
N SER A 143 -10.43 4.35 23.54
CA SER A 143 -10.67 5.57 24.32
C SER A 143 -9.39 6.13 24.97
N HIS A 144 -8.32 5.35 25.01
CA HIS A 144 -7.07 5.73 25.64
C HIS A 144 -6.15 6.44 24.64
N ARG A 145 -5.31 7.35 25.14
CA ARG A 145 -4.30 8.05 24.32
C ARG A 145 -3.05 7.20 24.04
N ARG A 146 -3.00 5.96 24.53
CA ARG A 146 -1.87 5.03 24.42
C ARG A 146 -2.35 3.58 24.27
N VAL A 147 -1.50 2.72 23.73
CA VAL A 147 -1.69 1.27 23.82
C VAL A 147 -1.27 0.78 25.21
N GLY A 148 -2.03 -0.16 25.79
CA GLY A 148 -1.72 -0.79 27.09
C GLY A 148 -0.35 -1.49 27.11
N HIS A 149 0.08 -1.94 28.28
CA HIS A 149 1.35 -2.66 28.39
C HIS A 149 1.22 -4.06 27.74
N PRO A 150 2.26 -4.62 27.11
CA PRO A 150 2.17 -5.94 26.47
C PRO A 150 1.66 -7.06 27.39
N ALA A 151 2.08 -7.06 28.66
CA ALA A 151 1.61 -8.02 29.65
C ALA A 151 0.09 -7.91 29.91
N GLU A 152 -0.43 -6.69 30.00
CA GLU A 152 -1.86 -6.41 30.18
C GLU A 152 -2.66 -6.88 28.96
N ILE A 153 -2.16 -6.60 27.75
CA ILE A 153 -2.79 -7.00 26.50
C ILE A 153 -2.87 -8.53 26.39
N LYS A 154 -1.76 -9.23 26.67
CA LYS A 154 -1.72 -10.69 26.66
C LYS A 154 -2.69 -11.29 27.68
N ALA A 155 -2.76 -10.73 28.88
CA ALA A 155 -3.69 -11.17 29.92
C ALA A 155 -5.17 -10.92 29.56
N LEU A 156 -5.47 -9.86 28.80
CA LEU A 156 -6.82 -9.57 28.32
C LEU A 156 -7.25 -10.49 27.16
N MET A 157 -6.30 -10.99 26.38
CA MET A 157 -6.57 -11.90 25.25
C MET A 157 -6.77 -13.35 25.68
N SER A 158 -6.26 -13.72 26.86
CA SER A 158 -6.41 -15.07 27.43
C SER A 158 -7.69 -15.27 28.25
N ARG A 159 -8.58 -14.27 28.29
CA ARG A 159 -9.90 -14.34 28.95
C ARG A 159 -10.97 -14.63 27.92
#